data_AF-A0ABD0P173-F1
#
_entry.id   AF-A0ABD0P173-F1
#
_cell.length_a   1.000
_cell.length_b   1.000
_cell.length_c   1.000
_cell.angle_alpha   90.00
_cell.angle_beta   90.00
_cell.angle_gamma   90.00
#
_symmetry.space_group_name_H-M   'P 1'
#
loop_
_entity.id
_entity.type
_entity.pdbx_description
1 polymer ?
#
loop_
_entity_poly.entity_id
_entity_poly.type
_entity_poly.pdbx_seq_one_letter_code
_entity_poly.pdbx_strand_id
1 'polypeptide(L)'
;IEPFASLVNTVKSTVPRLLLNRDAVGPFERRPLRRGDYMELGDLSDSVQKLAEILGWHTEIQDLMNSLENGLCSYTDPSNSS
;
A
#
# COMPACT_ATOMS: atom_id res chain seq x y z
N ILE A 1 -12.63 -9.29 -4.42
CA ILE A 1 -12.86 -10.71 -4.04
C ILE A 1 -13.38 -10.69 -2.62
N GLU A 2 -14.55 -11.27 -2.35
CA GLU A 2 -14.93 -11.52 -0.95
C GLU A 2 -13.96 -12.56 -0.36
N PRO A 3 -13.54 -12.43 0.90
CA PRO A 3 -14.14 -11.61 1.96
C PRO A 3 -13.54 -10.20 2.16
N PHE A 4 -12.61 -9.74 1.31
CA PHE A 4 -11.87 -8.48 1.58
C PHE A 4 -12.70 -7.20 1.38
N ALA A 5 -13.69 -7.24 0.48
CA ALA A 5 -14.52 -6.07 0.16
C ALA A 5 -15.51 -5.70 1.27
N SER A 6 -15.78 -6.60 2.22
CA SER A 6 -16.71 -6.35 3.33
C SER A 6 -16.05 -5.69 4.57
N LEU A 7 -14.72 -5.76 4.71
CA LEU A 7 -13.96 -5.14 5.83
C LEU A 7 -14.14 -3.61 5.93
N VAL A 8 -14.24 -2.93 4.79
CA VAL A 8 -14.39 -1.46 4.75
C VAL A 8 -15.72 -0.97 5.32
N ASN A 9 -16.69 -1.85 5.53
CA ASN A 9 -17.99 -1.54 6.14
C ASN A 9 -18.02 -1.71 7.67
N THR A 10 -16.95 -2.24 8.28
CA THR A 10 -16.89 -2.50 9.73
C THR A 10 -16.38 -1.29 10.54
N VAL A 11 -15.84 -0.27 9.86
CA VAL A 11 -15.34 0.95 10.53
C VAL A 11 -16.44 1.99 10.75
N LYS A 12 -16.37 2.68 11.89
CA LYS A 12 -17.34 3.72 12.27
C LYS A 12 -17.45 4.80 11.18
N SER A 13 -18.64 5.43 11.11
CA SER A 13 -18.94 6.47 10.11
C SER A 13 -17.99 7.69 10.16
N THR A 14 -17.33 7.90 11.29
CA THR A 14 -16.45 9.04 11.57
C THR A 14 -14.98 8.81 11.25
N VAL A 15 -14.56 7.57 10.99
CA VAL A 15 -13.16 7.24 10.73
C VAL A 15 -12.81 7.57 9.27
N PRO A 16 -11.76 8.38 9.01
CA PRO A 16 -11.29 8.61 7.65
C PRO A 16 -10.79 7.33 7.00
N ARG A 17 -11.08 7.15 5.71
CA ARG A 17 -10.59 6.03 4.91
C ARG A 17 -9.85 6.57 3.70
N LEU A 18 -8.66 6.03 3.44
CA LEU A 18 -7.84 6.39 2.29
C LEU A 18 -7.71 5.17 1.38
N LEU A 19 -8.10 5.31 0.11
CA LEU A 19 -7.81 4.34 -0.94
C LEU A 19 -6.55 4.77 -1.67
N LEU A 20 -5.48 3.96 -1.57
CA LEU A 20 -4.33 4.01 -2.46
C LEU A 20 -4.48 2.85 -3.44
N ASN A 21 -4.81 3.12 -4.69
CA ASN A 21 -4.99 2.07 -5.69
C ASN A 21 -4.83 2.63 -7.11
N ARG A 22 -4.61 1.76 -8.10
CA ARG A 22 -4.57 2.20 -9.50
C ARG A 22 -5.87 2.84 -9.96
N ASP A 23 -6.99 2.23 -9.60
CA ASP A 23 -8.33 2.64 -10.00
C ASP A 23 -9.26 2.73 -8.78
N ALA A 24 -10.32 3.52 -8.87
CA ALA A 24 -11.35 3.54 -7.84
C ALA A 24 -12.06 2.18 -7.79
N VAL A 25 -12.32 1.67 -6.58
CA VAL A 25 -12.99 0.37 -6.40
C VAL A 25 -14.03 0.40 -5.28
N GLY A 26 -15.13 -0.32 -5.50
CA GLY A 26 -16.11 -0.61 -4.46
C GLY A 26 -16.79 0.66 -3.92
N PRO A 27 -16.83 0.89 -2.59
CA PRO A 27 -17.46 2.09 -2.03
C PRO A 27 -16.88 3.42 -2.55
N PHE A 28 -15.65 3.42 -3.05
CA PHE A 28 -14.97 4.61 -3.58
C PHE A 28 -15.36 4.96 -5.03
N GLU A 29 -16.07 4.07 -5.74
CA GLU A 29 -16.64 4.38 -7.07
C GLU A 29 -17.93 5.23 -6.96
N ARG A 30 -18.54 5.29 -5.77
CA ARG A 30 -19.77 6.04 -5.54
C ARG A 30 -19.54 7.55 -5.67
N ARG A 31 -20.58 8.26 -6.11
CA ARG A 31 -20.62 9.72 -6.20
C ARG A 31 -21.95 10.23 -5.61
N PRO A 32 -21.93 11.17 -4.64
CA PRO A 32 -20.74 11.70 -3.98
C PRO A 32 -20.06 10.67 -3.06
N LEU A 33 -18.77 10.87 -2.79
CA LEU A 33 -18.06 10.07 -1.80
C LEU A 33 -18.60 10.34 -0.40
N ARG A 34 -18.47 9.35 0.49
CA ARG A 34 -18.78 9.56 1.90
C ARG A 34 -17.81 10.58 2.50
N ARG A 35 -18.31 11.40 3.43
CA ARG A 35 -17.46 12.33 4.17
C ARG A 35 -16.34 11.56 4.91
N GLY A 36 -15.10 11.95 4.66
CA GLY A 36 -13.91 11.30 5.22
C GLY A 36 -13.33 10.18 4.36
N ASP A 37 -13.92 9.89 3.18
CA ASP A 37 -13.28 9.06 2.17
C ASP A 37 -12.35 9.92 1.30
N TYR A 38 -11.11 9.48 1.16
CA TYR A 38 -10.08 10.07 0.31
C TYR A 38 -9.51 9.00 -0.63
N MET A 39 -9.00 9.42 -1.78
CA MET A 39 -8.38 8.52 -2.76
C MET A 39 -7.14 9.19 -3.37
N GLU A 40 -6.07 8.41 -3.50
CA GLU A 40 -4.93 8.71 -4.37
C GLU A 40 -4.88 7.60 -5.41
N LEU A 41 -5.02 7.96 -6.68
CA LEU A 41 -5.07 7.00 -7.78
C LEU A 41 -3.80 7.06 -8.62
N GLY A 42 -3.26 5.90 -8.97
CA GLY A 42 -2.04 5.79 -9.77
C GLY A 42 -1.18 4.60 -9.40
N ASP A 43 0.13 4.71 -9.63
CA ASP A 43 1.06 3.68 -9.19
C ASP A 43 1.09 3.59 -7.66
N LEU A 44 1.00 2.37 -7.14
CA LEU A 44 0.92 2.13 -5.71
C LEU A 44 2.26 2.41 -5.03
N SER A 45 3.39 2.10 -5.67
CA SER A 45 4.72 2.33 -5.12
C SER A 45 4.97 3.82 -4.99
N ASP A 46 4.64 4.60 -6.01
CA ASP A 46 4.74 6.06 -5.98
C ASP A 46 3.87 6.66 -4.86
N SER A 47 2.63 6.17 -4.73
CA SER A 47 1.68 6.63 -3.70
C SER A 47 2.18 6.32 -2.29
N VAL A 48 2.75 5.14 -2.07
CA VAL A 48 3.34 4.74 -0.78
C VAL A 48 4.60 5.53 -0.48
N GLN A 49 5.46 5.77 -1.48
CA GLN A 49 6.66 6.59 -1.33
C GLN A 49 6.30 8.03 -0.92
N LYS A 50 5.32 8.63 -1.60
CA LYS A 50 4.81 9.96 -1.25
C LYS A 50 4.20 10.00 0.16
N LEU A 51 3.46 8.96 0.56
CA LEU A 51 2.93 8.87 1.92
C LEU A 51 4.05 8.78 2.96
N ALA A 52 5.10 7.99 2.68
CA ALA A 52 6.26 7.87 3.54
C ALA A 52 7.01 9.20 3.69
N GLU A 53 7.15 9.96 2.61
CA GLU A 53 7.75 11.30 2.63
C GLU A 53 6.94 12.26 3.51
N ILE A 54 5.61 12.27 3.36
CA ILE A 54 4.72 13.11 4.18
C ILE A 54 4.80 12.76 5.67
N LEU A 55 4.96 11.47 5.99
CA LEU A 55 5.08 10.99 7.36
C LEU A 55 6.50 11.09 7.94
N GLY A 56 7.50 11.42 7.12
CA GLY A 56 8.91 11.42 7.51
C GLY A 56 9.54 10.03 7.65
N TRP A 57 8.92 9.00 7.06
CA TRP A 57 9.36 7.59 7.09
C TRP A 57 10.15 7.16 5.86
N HIS A 58 10.49 8.09 4.98
CA HIS A 58 11.15 7.78 3.71
C HIS A 58 12.40 6.92 3.88
N THR A 59 13.31 7.32 4.77
CA THR A 59 14.56 6.58 5.03
C THR A 59 14.31 5.18 5.58
N GLU A 60 13.39 5.04 6.55
CA GLU A 60 13.09 3.75 7.20
C GLU A 60 12.52 2.74 6.20
N ILE A 61 11.63 3.17 5.31
CA ILE A 61 11.06 2.29 4.27
C ILE A 61 12.12 1.90 3.23
N GLN A 62 12.97 2.85 2.81
CA GLN A 62 14.05 2.57 1.88
C GLN A 62 15.05 1.57 2.46
N ASP A 63 15.45 1.75 3.73
CA ASP A 63 16.36 0.84 4.42
C ASP A 63 15.76 -0.58 4.54
N LEU A 64 14.48 -0.69 4.86
CA LEU A 64 13.76 -1.97 4.90
C LEU A 64 13.75 -2.66 3.54
N MET A 65 13.41 -1.95 2.46
CA MET A 65 13.37 -2.51 1.11
C MET A 65 14.77 -2.96 0.66
N ASN A 66 15.78 -2.12 0.84
CA ASN A 66 17.17 -2.42 0.51
C ASN A 66 17.69 -3.63 1.30
N SER A 67 17.39 -3.74 2.59
CA SER A 67 17.84 -4.86 3.42
C SER A 67 17.24 -6.20 2.96
N LEU A 68 15.98 -6.18 2.52
CA LEU A 68 15.28 -7.37 2.04
C LEU A 68 15.80 -7.83 0.67
N GLU A 69 15.96 -6.90 -0.27
CA GLU A 69 16.51 -7.19 -1.60
C GLU A 69 17.96 -7.72 -1.50
N ASN A 70 18.79 -7.08 -0.68
CA ASN A 70 20.17 -7.52 -0.45
C ASN A 70 20.25 -8.87 0.27
N GLY A 71 19.29 -9.17 1.15
CA GLY A 71 19.17 -10.48 1.82
C GLY A 71 18.78 -11.61 0.86
N LEU A 72 17.87 -11.35 -0.08
CA LEU A 72 17.42 -12.31 -1.10
C LEU A 72 18.56 -12.71 -2.07
N CYS A 73 19.46 -11.79 -2.41
CA CYS A 73 20.62 -12.07 -3.27
C CYS A 73 21.66 -13.02 -2.62
N SER A 74 21.58 -13.27 -1.31
CA SER A 74 22.47 -14.21 -0.62
C SER A 74 22.01 -15.68 -0.67
N TYR A 75 20.80 -15.96 -1.19
CA TYR A 75 20.18 -17.30 -1.14
C TYR A 75 20.16 -18.07 -2.46
N THR A 76 20.58 -17.47 -3.58
CA THR A 76 20.61 -18.16 -4.89
C THR A 76 22.03 -18.31 -5.42
N ASP A 77 22.76 -19.29 -4.90
CA ASP A 77 23.57 -20.15 -5.79
C ASP A 77 23.88 -21.53 -5.18
N PRO A 78 23.06 -22.58 -5.43
CA PRO A 78 23.42 -23.95 -5.10
C PRO A 78 24.36 -24.60 -6.14
N SER A 79 24.81 -23.89 -7.18
CA SER A 79 25.58 -24.48 -8.28
C SER A 79 27.09 -24.27 -8.16
N ASN A 80 27.70 -24.59 -7.01
CA ASN A 80 29.16 -24.72 -6.95
C ASN A 80 29.68 -25.64 -5.83
N SER A 81 29.22 -26.89 -5.80
CA SER A 81 29.93 -27.98 -5.13
C SER A 81 30.36 -28.98 -6.20
N SER A 82 31.68 -29.17 -6.33
CA SER A 82 32.36 -30.02 -7.31
C SER A 82 31.87 -31.47 -7.37
#